data_AF-A0A934ZDG4-F1
#
_entry.id   AF-A0A934ZDG4-F1
#
_cell.length_a   1.000
_cell.length_b   1.000
_cell.length_c   1.000
_cell.angle_alpha   90.00
_cell.angle_beta   90.00
_cell.angle_gamma   90.00
#
_symmetry.space_group_name_H-M   'P 1'
#
loop_
_entity.id
_entity.type
_entity.pdbx_description
1 polymer ?
#
loop_
_entity_poly.entity_id
_entity_poly.type
_entity_poly.pdbx_seq_one_letter_code
_entity_poly.pdbx_strand_id
1 'polypeptide(L)' 'MIFDDLWARRAELWIDDHVRVMIPALADLRRTKRFAARPKDLADLRLLDVLIAERES' A
#
# COMPACT_ATOMS: atom_id res chain seq x y z
N MET A 1 13.81 -8.68 11.57
CA MET A 1 14.37 -7.31 11.38
C MET A 1 13.30 -6.44 10.73
N ILE A 2 13.42 -5.10 10.74
CA ILE A 2 12.41 -4.18 10.14
C ILE A 2 12.04 -4.55 8.69
N PHE A 3 13.01 -5.05 7.92
CA PHE A 3 12.78 -5.50 6.55
C PHE A 3 11.86 -6.73 6.49
N ASP A 4 12.06 -7.72 7.37
CA ASP A 4 11.24 -8.93 7.43
C ASP A 4 9.79 -8.59 7.81
N ASP A 5 9.59 -7.65 8.72
CA ASP A 5 8.26 -7.21 9.15
C ASP A 5 7.50 -6.51 8.02
N LEU A 6 8.19 -5.66 7.26
CA LEU A 6 7.65 -5.07 6.03
C LEU A 6 7.32 -6.16 5.00
N TRP A 7 8.20 -7.17 4.90
CA TRP A 7 8.03 -8.26 3.95
C TRP A 7 6.87 -9.20 4.35
N ALA A 8 6.60 -9.36 5.64
CA ALA A 8 5.49 -10.17 6.14
C ALA A 8 4.11 -9.51 5.93
N ARG A 9 4.07 -8.18 5.81
CA ARG A 9 2.82 -7.40 5.69
C ARG A 9 2.34 -7.20 4.25
N ARG A 10 3.01 -7.75 3.24
CA ARG A 10 2.58 -7.59 1.85
C ARG A 10 1.20 -8.21 1.62
N ALA A 11 0.42 -7.55 0.77
CA ALA A 11 -0.83 -8.08 0.26
C ALA A 11 -0.58 -8.81 -1.06
N GLU A 12 -1.27 -9.93 -1.23
CA GLU A 12 -1.34 -10.66 -2.49
C GLU A 12 -2.47 -10.10 -3.34
N LEU A 13 -2.18 -9.80 -4.61
CA LEU A 13 -3.16 -9.36 -5.60
C LEU A 13 -2.99 -10.14 -6.89
N TRP A 14 -4.12 -10.47 -7.52
CA TRP A 14 -4.16 -10.99 -8.88
C TRP A 14 -4.32 -9.82 -9.84
N ILE A 15 -3.42 -9.68 -10.81
CA ILE A 15 -3.52 -8.68 -11.89
C ILE A 15 -4.43 -9.22 -13.01
N ASP A 16 -4.37 -10.52 -13.24
CA ASP A 16 -5.21 -11.31 -14.14
C ASP A 16 -5.30 -12.76 -13.60
N ASP A 17 -5.86 -13.68 -14.39
CA ASP A 17 -6.06 -15.09 -14.00
C ASP A 17 -4.75 -15.90 -13.81
N HIS A 18 -3.60 -15.32 -14.14
CA HIS A 18 -2.32 -16.05 -14.20
C HIS A 18 -1.21 -15.35 -13.42
N VAL A 19 -1.32 -14.04 -13.20
CA VAL A 19 -0.27 -13.23 -12.57
C VAL A 19 -0.67 -12.80 -11.17
N ARG A 20 0.07 -13.35 -10.22
CA ARG A 20 -0.03 -13.03 -8.80
C ARG A 20 1.16 -12.18 -8.38
N VAL A 21 0.88 -11.04 -7.77
CA VAL A 21 1.92 -10.11 -7.29
C VAL A 21 1.78 -9.88 -5.80
N MET A 22 2.93 -9.65 -5.16
CA MET A 22 2.99 -9.25 -3.77
C MET A 22 3.29 -7.76 -3.69
N ILE A 23 2.34 -6.96 -3.21
CA ILE A 23 2.51 -5.52 -3.06
C ILE A 23 2.57 -5.13 -1.57
N PRO A 24 3.21 -4.00 -1.20
CA PRO A 24 3.14 -3.50 0.17
C PRO A 24 1.69 -3.29 0.64
N ALA A 25 1.43 -3.47 1.93
CA ALA A 25 0.13 -3.12 2.50
C ALA A 25 -0.20 -1.64 2.26
N LEU A 26 -1.49 -1.30 2.24
CA LEU A 26 -1.97 0.07 2.04
C LEU A 26 -1.32 1.07 3.02
N ALA A 27 -1.19 0.70 4.30
CA ALA A 27 -0.53 1.52 5.30
C ALA A 27 0.95 1.82 4.97
N ASP A 28 1.65 0.84 4.39
CA ASP A 28 3.07 0.97 4.00
C ASP A 28 3.23 1.78 2.71
N LEU A 29 2.30 1.63 1.76
CA LEU A 29 2.21 2.49 0.57
C LEU A 29 1.98 3.95 0.97
N ARG A 30 1.06 4.19 1.90
CA ARG A 30 0.77 5.53 2.45
C ARG A 30 2.00 6.12 3.13
N ARG A 31 2.68 5.35 3.98
CA ARG A 31 3.91 5.79 4.66
C ARG A 31 4.99 6.20 3.65
N THR A 32 5.21 5.38 2.63
CA THR A 32 6.19 5.65 1.58
C THR A 32 5.87 6.93 0.81
N LYS A 33 4.60 7.16 0.45
CA LYS A 33 4.17 8.37 -0.26
C LYS A 33 4.26 9.63 0.61
N ARG A 34 3.90 9.55 1.89
CA ARG A 34 4.07 10.69 2.83
C ARG A 34 5.53 11.05 3.00
N PHE A 35 6.43 10.06 3.06
CA PHE A 35 7.87 10.29 3.14
C PHE A 35 8.42 10.94 1.86
N ALA A 36 7.97 10.50 0.68
CA ALA A 36 8.41 11.07 -0.59
C ALA A 36 7.95 12.53 -0.79
N ALA A 37 6.81 12.90 -0.22
CA ALA A 37 6.27 14.27 -0.17
C ALA A 37 6.22 14.97 -1.53
N ARG A 38 5.92 14.23 -2.61
CA ARG A 38 5.87 14.79 -3.97
C ARG A 38 4.47 15.34 -4.25
N PRO A 39 4.32 16.44 -5.00
CA PRO A 39 3.00 16.99 -5.33
C PRO A 39 2.05 15.97 -5.97
N LYS A 40 2.57 15.07 -6.81
CA LYS A 40 1.79 14.02 -7.47
C LYS A 40 1.21 12.97 -6.51
N ASP A 41 1.75 12.83 -5.30
CA ASP A 41 1.30 11.84 -4.34
C ASP A 41 0.03 12.28 -3.58
N LEU A 42 -0.43 13.53 -3.70
CA LEU A 42 -1.58 14.04 -2.95
C LEU A 42 -2.89 13.29 -3.26
N ALA A 43 -3.15 13.02 -4.55
CA ALA A 43 -4.33 12.27 -4.97
C ALA A 43 -4.27 10.81 -4.46
N ASP A 44 -3.11 10.19 -4.60
CA ASP A 44 -2.87 8.82 -4.15
C ASP A 44 -3.01 8.68 -2.64
N LEU A 45 -2.52 9.66 -1.86
CA LEU A 45 -2.64 9.66 -0.41
C LEU A 45 -4.11 9.74 0.04
N ARG A 46 -4.93 10.56 -0.63
CA ARG A 46 -6.38 10.64 -0.35
C ARG A 46 -7.09 9.33 -0.66
N LEU A 47 -6.76 8.69 -1.78
CA LEU A 47 -7.30 7.38 -2.13
C LEU A 47 -6.92 6.32 -1.10
N LEU A 48 -5.65 6.28 -0.70
CA LEU A 48 -5.16 5.33 0.29
C LEU A 48 -5.83 5.52 1.65
N ASP A 49 -6.09 6.76 2.07
CA ASP A 49 -6.82 7.05 3.31
C ASP A 49 -8.25 6.46 3.28
N VAL A 50 -8.96 6.58 2.16
CA VAL A 50 -10.32 6.00 2.00
C VAL A 50 -10.27 4.46 2.04
N LEU A 51 -9.39 3.85 1.25
CA LEU A 51 -9.28 2.38 1.17
C LEU A 51 -8.87 1.74 2.51
N ILE A 52 -8.08 2.45 3.32
CA ILE A 52 -7.73 2.00 4.67
C ILE A 52 -8.98 2.04 5.58
N ALA A 53 -9.73 3.14 5.56
CA ALA A 53 -10.94 3.27 6.37
C ALA A 53 -12.00 2.21 6.04
N GLU A 54 -12.16 1.86 4.75
CA GLU A 54 -13.09 0.82 4.31
C GLU A 54 -12.71 -0.59 4.80
N ARG A 55 -11.43 -0.87 5.04
CA ARG A 55 -10.97 -2.17 5.54
C ARG A 55 -11.05 -2.34 7.05
N GLU A 56 -11.16 -1.23 7.78
CA GLU A 56 -11.24 -1.21 9.25
C GLU A 56 -12.71 -1.16 9.74
N SER A 57 -13.67 -1.01 8.82
CA SER A 57 -15.12 -1.01 9.06
C SER A 57 -15.71 -2.42 8.91
#